data_AF-A0A962E6S5-F1
#
_entry.id   AF-A0A962E6S5-F1
#
_cell.length_a   1.000
_cell.length_b   1.000
_cell.length_c   1.000
_cell.angle_alpha   90.00
_cell.angle_beta   90.00
_cell.angle_gamma   90.00
#
_symmetry.space_group_name_H-M   'P 1'
#
loop_
_entity.id
_entity.type
_entity.pdbx_description
1 polymer ?
#
loop_
_entity_poly.entity_id
_entity_poly.type
_entity_poly.pdbx_seq_one_letter_code
_entity_poly.pdbx_strand_id
1 'polypeptide(L)' 'MLELAAQQPGFLGVDSARDASGLGITVSYWRDLDSISAWRRHAEHTAARQAGRARWYRCFTLRIARVERAHRFEAE' A
#
# COMPACT_ATOMS: atom_id res chain seq x y z
N MET A 1 9.95 -1.87 0.67
CA MET A 1 8.48 -2.05 0.45
C MET A 1 7.94 -1.00 -0.51
N LEU A 2 8.03 0.29 -0.17
CA LEU A 2 7.57 1.39 -1.02
C LEU A 2 8.36 1.51 -2.34
N GLU A 3 9.70 1.49 -2.26
CA GLU A 3 10.58 1.54 -3.44
C GLU A 3 10.36 0.35 -4.40
N LEU A 4 10.07 -0.83 -3.85
CA LEU A 4 9.79 -2.04 -4.64
C LEU A 4 8.42 -2.01 -5.29
N ALA A 5 7.42 -1.47 -4.58
CA ALA A 5 6.08 -1.24 -5.13
C ALA A 5 6.15 -0.24 -6.29
N ALA A 6 6.97 0.81 -6.14
CA ALA A 6 7.16 1.84 -7.17
C ALA A 6 7.76 1.30 -8.49
N GLN A 7 8.47 0.18 -8.44
CA GLN A 7 9.04 -0.47 -9.62
C GLN A 7 8.05 -1.43 -10.32
N GLN A 8 6.90 -1.71 -9.72
CA GLN A 8 5.95 -2.66 -10.30
C GLN A 8 5.15 -2.02 -11.44
N PRO A 9 4.90 -2.76 -12.52
CA PRO A 9 3.95 -2.35 -13.55
C PRO A 9 2.58 -2.04 -12.92
N GLY A 10 2.00 -0.90 -13.32
CA GLY A 10 0.67 -0.49 -12.87
C GLY A 10 0.63 0.23 -11.53
N PHE A 11 1.76 0.45 -10.84
CA PHE A 11 1.81 1.34 -9.68
C PHE A 11 1.59 2.81 -10.09
N LEU A 12 0.74 3.53 -9.34
CA LEU A 12 0.37 4.92 -9.65
C LEU A 12 0.79 5.92 -8.58
N GLY A 13 1.17 5.45 -7.39
CA GLY A 13 1.54 6.30 -6.28
C GLY A 13 1.10 5.73 -4.95
N VAL A 14 1.33 6.50 -3.89
CA VAL A 14 1.13 6.06 -2.52
C VAL A 14 1.02 7.24 -1.58
N ASP A 15 0.06 7.16 -0.67
CA ASP A 15 -0.04 8.03 0.49
C ASP A 15 0.26 7.20 1.74
N SER A 16 1.05 7.77 2.65
CA SER A 16 1.34 7.13 3.93
C SER A 16 1.31 8.15 5.05
N ALA A 17 0.56 7.85 6.10
CA ALA A 17 0.48 8.66 7.30
C ALA A 17 0.65 7.75 8.53
N ARG A 18 1.26 8.30 9.57
CA ARG A 18 1.40 7.64 10.87
C ARG A 18 1.23 8.66 11.96
N ASP A 19 0.45 8.32 12.98
CA ASP A 19 0.28 9.16 14.16
C ASP A 19 1.19 8.73 15.32
N ALA A 20 1.24 9.57 16.35
CA ALA A 20 2.01 9.31 17.57
C ALA A 20 1.43 8.16 18.42
N SER A 21 0.17 7.76 18.19
CA SER A 21 -0.46 6.61 18.86
C SER A 21 -0.01 5.27 18.27
N GLY A 22 0.73 5.31 17.16
CA GLY A 22 1.27 4.14 16.46
C GLY A 22 0.37 3.63 15.33
N LEU A 23 -0.80 4.25 15.10
CA LEU A 23 -1.64 3.92 13.96
C LEU A 23 -0.97 4.40 12.67
N GLY A 24 -0.79 3.48 11.73
CA GLY A 24 -0.25 3.77 10.41
C GLY A 24 -1.24 3.38 9.32
N ILE A 25 -1.45 4.28 8.36
CA ILE A 25 -2.23 4.03 7.16
C ILE A 25 -1.30 4.19 5.96
N THR A 26 -1.32 3.21 5.07
CA THR A 26 -0.65 3.27 3.78
C THR A 26 -1.66 2.89 2.70
N VAL A 27 -1.88 3.80 1.75
CA VAL A 27 -2.75 3.61 0.60
C VAL A 27 -1.89 3.65 -0.65
N SER A 28 -1.76 2.52 -1.34
CA SER A 28 -1.08 2.46 -2.63
C SER A 28 -2.11 2.43 -3.76
N TYR A 29 -1.90 3.23 -4.79
CA TYR A 29 -2.78 3.32 -5.96
C TYR A 29 -2.24 2.48 -7.10
N TRP A 30 -3.13 1.77 -7.78
CA TRP A 30 -2.79 0.84 -8.85
C TRP A 30 -3.76 0.98 -10.00
N ARG A 31 -3.28 0.69 -11.20
CA ARG A 31 -4.07 0.74 -12.44
C ARG A 31 -5.25 -0.23 -12.44
N ASP A 32 -5.04 -1.44 -11.96
CA ASP A 32 -6.01 -2.53 -12.03
C ASP A 32 -5.74 -3.62 -10.97
N LEU A 33 -6.69 -4.55 -10.84
CA LEU A 33 -6.62 -5.66 -9.88
C LEU A 33 -5.51 -6.67 -10.21
N ASP A 34 -5.13 -6.80 -11.48
CA ASP A 34 -4.08 -7.72 -11.91
C ASP A 34 -2.71 -7.22 -11.45
N SER A 35 -2.46 -5.91 -11.56
CA SER A 35 -1.26 -5.23 -11.04
C SER A 35 -1.16 -5.39 -9.51
N ILE A 36 -2.28 -5.20 -8.79
CA ILE A 36 -2.34 -5.45 -7.33
C ILE A 36 -2.02 -6.90 -7.01
N SER A 37 -2.55 -7.84 -7.79
CA SER A 37 -2.35 -9.28 -7.58
C SER A 37 -0.93 -9.72 -7.90
N ALA A 38 -0.29 -9.14 -8.91
CA ALA A 38 1.12 -9.33 -9.22
C ALA A 38 1.99 -8.81 -8.07
N TRP A 39 1.75 -7.59 -7.59
CA TRP A 39 2.48 -7.04 -6.45
C TRP A 39 2.29 -7.86 -5.18
N ARG A 40 1.07 -8.31 -4.89
CA ARG A 40 0.78 -9.16 -3.72
C ARG A 40 1.62 -10.44 -3.72
N ARG A 41 1.88 -11.02 -4.90
CA ARG A 41 2.68 -12.25 -5.09
C ARG A 41 4.18 -12.01 -5.07
N HIS A 42 4.64 -10.75 -5.10
CA HIS A 42 6.06 -10.44 -5.04
C HIS A 42 6.68 -11.00 -3.75
N ALA A 43 7.78 -11.75 -3.89
CA ALA A 43 8.33 -12.61 -2.85
C ALA A 43 8.74 -11.82 -1.59
N GLU A 44 9.35 -10.65 -1.78
CA GLU A 44 9.74 -9.75 -0.68
C GLU A 44 8.53 -9.16 0.05
N HIS A 45 7.44 -8.87 -0.65
CA HIS A 45 6.19 -8.40 -0.04
C HIS A 45 5.54 -9.53 0.77
N THR A 46 5.64 -10.78 0.32
CA THR A 46 5.15 -11.96 1.05
C THR A 46 5.94 -12.20 2.33
N ALA A 47 7.27 -12.14 2.28
CA ALA A 47 8.14 -12.30 3.44
C ALA A 47 7.95 -11.17 4.47
N ALA A 48 7.88 -9.91 4.02
CA ALA A 48 7.63 -8.76 4.88
C ALA A 48 6.27 -8.82 5.58
N ARG A 49 5.23 -9.33 4.90
CA ARG A 49 3.90 -9.54 5.51
C ARG A 49 3.91 -10.61 6.60
N GLN A 50 4.64 -11.70 6.39
CA GLN A 50 4.77 -12.77 7.39
C GLN A 50 5.54 -12.28 8.61
N ALA A 51 6.67 -11.59 8.41
CA ALA A 51 7.45 -10.98 9.47
C ALA A 51 6.67 -9.89 10.23
N GLY A 52 5.96 -9.02 9.52
CA GLY A 52 5.15 -7.96 10.11
C GLY A 52 4.00 -8.49 10.97
N ARG A 53 3.31 -9.56 10.52
CA ARG A 53 2.30 -10.27 11.32
C ARG A 53 2.87 -10.91 12.58
N ALA A 54 4.07 -11.45 12.50
CA ALA A 54 4.68 -12.17 13.62
C ALA A 54 5.32 -11.23 14.67
N ARG A 55 5.73 -10.01 14.28
CA ARG A 55 6.59 -9.17 15.13
C ARG A 55 6.09 -7.75 15.38
N TRP A 56 5.32 -7.14 14.47
CA TRP A 56 5.12 -5.69 14.49
C TRP A 56 3.66 -5.24 14.52
N TYR A 57 2.73 -6.05 14.01
CA TYR A 57 1.32 -5.69 13.98
C TYR A 57 0.51 -6.47 15.02
N ARG A 58 -0.05 -5.76 16.01
CA ARG A 58 -1.08 -6.32 16.89
C ARG A 58 -2.35 -6.66 16.10
N CYS A 59 -2.70 -5.84 15.11
CA CYS A 59 -3.77 -6.07 14.13
C CYS A 59 -3.56 -5.17 12.89
N PHE A 60 -4.17 -5.54 11.76
CA PHE A 60 -4.30 -4.66 10.59
C PHE A 60 -5.54 -5.03 9.77
N THR A 61 -5.99 -4.12 8.92
CA THR A 61 -7.04 -4.38 7.92
C THR A 61 -6.51 -4.04 6.53
N LEU A 62 -6.75 -4.91 5.55
CA LEU A 62 -6.44 -4.65 4.14
C LEU A 62 -7.76 -4.47 3.37
N ARG A 63 -7.85 -3.40 2.58
CA ARG A 63 -8.99 -3.13 1.70
C ARG A 63 -8.47 -2.89 0.29
N ILE A 64 -9.19 -3.44 -0.70
CA ILE A 64 -9.00 -3.13 -2.11
C ILE A 64 -10.27 -2.39 -2.52
N ALA A 65 -10.12 -1.18 -3.03
CA ALA A 65 -11.23 -0.32 -3.43
C ALA A 65 -10.93 0.28 -4.80
N ARG A 66 -12.00 0.55 -5.57
CA ARG A 66 -11.91 1.27 -6.84
C ARG A 66 -12.13 2.76 -6.57
N VAL A 67 -11.22 3.58 -7.07
CA VAL A 67 -11.38 5.04 -7.05
C VAL A 67 -12.27 5.41 -8.23
N GLU A 68 -13.48 5.90 -7.95
CA GLU A 68 -14.40 6.34 -9.01
C GLU A 68 -14.13 7.79 -9.44
N ARG A 69 -13.61 8.63 -8.54
CA ARG A 69 -13.26 10.04 -8.77
C ARG A 69 -12.14 10.47 -7.83
N ALA A 70 -11.27 11.37 -8.28
CA ALA A 70 -10.22 11.98 -7.46
C ALA A 70 -10.00 13.44 -7.86
N HIS A 71 -9.80 14.32 -6.88
CA HIS A 71 -9.48 15.72 -7.06
C HIS A 71 -8.31 16.08 -6.16
N ARG A 72 -7.34 16.82 -6.69
CA ARG A 72 -6.20 17.35 -5.93
C ARG A 72 -6.24 18.88 -6.02
N PHE A 73 -6.15 19.53 -4.88
CA PHE A 73 -5.99 20.98 -4.77
C PHE A 73 -4.64 21.27 -4.13
N GLU A 74 -3.88 22.17 -4.73
CA GLU A 74 -2.65 22.71 -4.18
C GLU A 74 -2.76 24.23 -4.21
N ALA A 75 -2.64 24.86 -3.04
CA ALA A 75 -2.48 26.30 -2.94
C ALA A 75 -0.98 26.62 -3.01
N GLU A 76 -0.63 27.74 -3.65
CA GLU A 76 0.71 28.33 -3.58
C GLU A 76 1.03 28.86 -2.17
#